data_AF-A0AAJ1UUW0-F1
#
_entry.id   AF-A0AAJ1UUW0-F1
#
_cell.length_a   1.000
_cell.length_b   1.000
_cell.length_c   1.000
_cell.angle_alpha   90.00
_cell.angle_beta   90.00
_cell.angle_gamma   90.00
#
_symmetry.space_group_name_H-M   'P 1'
#
loop_
_entity.id
_entity.type
_entity.pdbx_description
1 polymer ?
#
loop_
_entity_poly.entity_id
_entity_poly.type
_entity_poly.pdbx_seq_one_letter_code
_entity_poly.pdbx_strand_id
1 'polypeptide(L)'
;MNIDTLKNQIEFEFKNVTLGNAYTLPEEDYADTSYWYFDKRRTDLNLTEEEWVKQELFLLETGNWFREDFKEAVNAIKEKRKMNNRYSNPFEIPVSYLDNYHTGFGFLEPQGFLFYTPAIMSSVLKDTEVLSSPSFFSWFYRLRSLNTFEEISKLLNCFTKAQIEVLKDFLLFTSNLSLEMKEGVDECLNNISLLGF
;
A
#
# COMPACT_ATOMS: atom_id res chain seq x y z
N MET A 1 -24.33 4.31 -7.61
CA MET A 1 -23.72 5.59 -7.20
C MET A 1 -22.99 6.19 -8.40
N ASN A 2 -23.02 7.51 -8.60
CA ASN A 2 -22.28 8.15 -9.69
C ASN A 2 -20.78 8.24 -9.34
N ILE A 3 -19.89 8.07 -10.32
CA ILE A 3 -18.44 8.20 -10.20
C ILE A 3 -18.01 9.53 -9.53
N ASP A 4 -18.68 10.64 -9.85
CA ASP A 4 -18.39 11.96 -9.27
C ASP A 4 -18.72 12.01 -7.78
N THR A 5 -19.82 11.36 -7.37
CA THR A 5 -20.21 11.26 -5.97
C THR A 5 -19.18 10.45 -5.18
N LEU A 6 -18.78 9.29 -5.72
CA LEU A 6 -17.80 8.42 -5.09
C LEU A 6 -16.43 9.10 -4.98
N LYS A 7 -15.99 9.77 -6.05
CA LYS A 7 -14.75 10.55 -6.06
C LYS A 7 -14.75 11.61 -4.95
N ASN A 8 -15.82 12.40 -4.84
CA ASN A 8 -15.92 13.44 -3.81
C ASN A 8 -15.93 12.85 -2.39
N GLN A 9 -16.57 11.70 -2.17
CA GLN A 9 -16.56 11.02 -0.88
C GLN A 9 -15.16 10.52 -0.51
N ILE A 10 -14.44 9.89 -1.46
CA ILE A 10 -13.06 9.46 -1.25
C ILE A 10 -12.17 10.65 -0.91
N GLU A 11 -12.22 11.72 -1.69
CA GLU A 11 -11.43 12.92 -1.41
C GLU A 11 -11.77 13.49 -0.03
N PHE A 12 -13.04 13.57 0.33
CA PHE A 12 -13.47 14.11 1.60
C PHE A 12 -13.01 13.28 2.82
N GLU A 13 -13.21 11.95 2.77
CA GLU A 13 -12.91 11.04 3.89
C GLU A 13 -11.41 10.74 4.05
N PHE A 14 -10.61 10.89 2.98
CA PHE A 14 -9.18 10.55 3.01
C PHE A 14 -8.24 11.77 2.89
N LYS A 15 -8.73 13.01 2.72
CA LYS A 15 -7.90 14.24 2.58
C LYS A 15 -6.84 14.48 3.66
N ASN A 16 -7.06 13.98 4.88
CA ASN A 16 -6.17 14.19 6.03
C ASN A 16 -5.35 12.94 6.38
N VAL A 17 -5.40 11.90 5.56
CA VAL A 17 -4.65 10.68 5.80
C VAL A 17 -3.16 10.94 5.55
N THR A 18 -2.32 10.50 6.48
CA THR A 18 -0.86 10.59 6.38
C THR A 18 -0.25 9.22 6.59
N LEU A 19 0.96 8.99 6.09
CA LEU A 19 1.67 7.72 6.30
C LEU A 19 2.05 7.51 7.78
N GLY A 20 2.19 8.60 8.55
CA GLY A 20 2.63 8.55 9.94
C GLY A 20 4.03 7.91 10.06
N ASN A 21 4.15 6.92 10.95
CA ASN A 21 5.40 6.17 11.17
C ASN A 21 5.47 4.83 10.41
N ALA A 22 4.50 4.55 9.52
CA ALA A 22 4.54 3.34 8.69
C ALA A 22 5.75 3.38 7.72
N TYR A 23 6.20 2.22 7.27
CA TYR A 23 7.17 2.15 6.19
C TYR A 23 6.52 2.61 4.88
N THR A 24 7.33 3.21 4.01
CA THR A 24 6.91 3.61 2.67
C THR A 24 6.67 2.37 1.79
N LEU A 25 5.86 2.48 0.75
CA LEU A 25 5.64 1.37 -0.18
C LEU A 25 6.95 0.79 -0.78
N PRO A 26 7.95 1.60 -1.18
CA PRO A 26 9.25 1.10 -1.62
C PRO A 26 10.02 0.35 -0.52
N GLU A 27 9.89 0.74 0.76
CA GLU A 27 10.49 0.02 1.87
C GLU A 27 9.88 -1.36 2.07
N GLU A 28 8.55 -1.47 1.92
CA GLU A 28 7.84 -2.75 2.01
C GLU A 28 8.16 -3.66 0.82
N ASP A 29 8.25 -3.11 -0.39
CA ASP A 29 8.65 -3.83 -1.61
C ASP A 29 10.11 -4.32 -1.52
N TYR A 30 11.00 -3.49 -0.98
CA TYR A 30 12.37 -3.91 -0.64
C TYR A 30 12.39 -5.02 0.42
N ALA A 31 11.59 -4.90 1.48
CA ALA A 31 11.57 -5.86 2.57
C ALA A 31 11.05 -7.23 2.12
N ASP A 32 10.11 -7.27 1.16
CA ASP A 32 9.68 -8.50 0.49
C ASP A 32 10.85 -9.21 -0.21
N THR A 33 11.66 -8.44 -0.95
CA THR A 33 12.81 -8.99 -1.71
C THR A 33 13.99 -9.38 -0.82
N SER A 34 14.31 -8.56 0.19
CA SER A 34 15.50 -8.71 1.03
C SER A 34 15.25 -9.52 2.32
N TYR A 35 13.98 -9.77 2.63
CA TYR A 35 13.47 -10.31 3.89
C TYR A 35 13.86 -9.49 5.12
N TRP A 36 14.13 -8.19 4.95
CA TRP A 36 14.58 -7.32 6.04
C TRP A 36 14.32 -5.83 5.76
N TYR A 37 14.17 -5.03 6.81
CA TYR A 37 14.12 -3.57 6.67
C TYR A 37 15.51 -2.97 6.86
N PHE A 38 15.95 -2.14 5.92
CA PHE A 38 17.29 -1.55 5.96
C PHE A 38 17.47 -0.46 7.03
N ASP A 39 16.42 -0.07 7.77
CA ASP A 39 16.55 0.80 8.94
C ASP A 39 16.99 0.00 10.19
N LYS A 40 17.00 -1.33 10.09
CA LYS A 40 17.38 -2.26 11.16
C LYS A 40 18.59 -3.09 10.74
N ARG A 41 19.60 -3.17 11.60
CA ARG A 41 20.76 -4.04 11.34
C ARG A 41 20.36 -5.51 11.36
N ARG A 42 20.82 -6.28 10.38
CA ARG A 42 20.73 -7.75 10.34
C ARG A 42 21.66 -8.37 11.40
N THR A 43 21.09 -8.73 12.55
CA THR A 43 21.86 -9.30 13.67
C THR A 43 22.24 -10.76 13.46
N ASP A 44 21.60 -11.44 12.52
CA ASP A 44 21.82 -12.83 12.13
C ASP A 44 23.11 -13.02 11.32
N LEU A 45 23.58 -11.99 10.61
CA LEU A 45 24.73 -12.08 9.70
C LEU A 45 26.09 -11.75 10.35
N ASN A 46 26.12 -11.36 11.63
CA ASN A 46 27.35 -10.98 12.36
C ASN A 46 28.25 -9.94 11.63
N LEU A 47 27.68 -9.09 10.78
CA LEU A 47 28.42 -8.08 10.01
C LEU A 47 28.75 -6.88 10.87
N THR A 48 29.91 -6.25 10.65
CA THR A 48 30.17 -4.89 11.14
C THR A 48 29.20 -3.89 10.52
N GLU A 49 29.16 -2.66 11.06
CA GLU A 49 28.29 -1.61 10.53
C GLU A 49 28.63 -1.25 9.08
N GLU A 50 29.92 -1.14 8.75
CA GLU A 50 30.38 -0.84 7.38
C GLU A 50 30.04 -1.95 6.39
N GLU A 51 30.20 -3.21 6.81
CA GLU A 51 29.85 -4.38 5.99
C GLU A 51 28.34 -4.47 5.76
N TRP A 52 27.55 -4.20 6.80
CA TRP A 52 26.09 -4.15 6.70
C TRP A 52 25.65 -3.05 5.71
N VAL A 53 26.12 -1.81 5.87
CA VAL A 53 25.80 -0.71 4.94
C VAL A 53 26.18 -1.08 3.51
N LYS A 54 27.37 -1.66 3.32
CA LYS A 54 27.83 -2.08 1.98
C LYS A 54 26.92 -3.15 1.37
N GLN A 55 26.44 -4.10 2.16
CA GLN A 55 25.52 -5.12 1.70
C GLN A 55 24.15 -4.54 1.34
N GLU A 56 23.56 -3.69 2.19
CA GLU A 56 22.26 -3.08 1.91
C GLU A 56 22.33 -2.21 0.64
N LEU A 57 23.40 -1.44 0.46
CA LEU A 57 23.61 -0.66 -0.76
C LEU A 57 23.72 -1.53 -2.01
N PHE A 58 24.41 -2.68 -1.93
CA PHE A 58 24.49 -3.63 -3.04
C PHE A 58 23.12 -4.24 -3.36
N LEU A 59 22.31 -4.58 -2.35
CA LEU A 59 20.95 -5.08 -2.56
C LEU A 59 20.05 -4.03 -3.22
N LEU A 60 20.11 -2.77 -2.77
CA LEU A 60 19.37 -1.68 -3.40
C LEU A 60 19.65 -1.54 -4.90
N GLU A 61 20.90 -1.69 -5.33
CA GLU A 61 21.31 -1.60 -6.74
C GLU A 61 20.67 -2.68 -7.64
N THR A 62 20.14 -3.75 -7.05
CA THR A 62 19.48 -4.83 -7.80
C THR A 62 17.98 -4.61 -7.99
N GLY A 63 17.39 -3.65 -7.26
CA GLY A 63 15.96 -3.36 -7.33
C GLY A 63 15.58 -2.38 -8.45
N ASN A 64 14.31 -2.42 -8.84
CA ASN A 64 13.77 -1.45 -9.78
C ASN A 64 13.28 -0.20 -9.02
N TRP A 65 14.15 0.79 -8.86
CA TRP A 65 13.86 2.01 -8.10
C TRP A 65 13.69 3.22 -9.01
N PHE A 66 12.73 4.09 -8.68
CA PHE A 66 12.83 5.47 -9.16
C PHE A 66 14.07 6.13 -8.57
N ARG A 67 14.65 7.03 -9.34
CA ARG A 67 15.91 7.70 -8.98
C ARG A 67 15.82 8.45 -7.65
N GLU A 68 14.70 9.11 -7.38
CA GLU A 68 14.51 9.86 -6.13
C GLU A 68 14.41 8.92 -4.93
N ASP A 69 13.66 7.83 -5.07
CA ASP A 69 13.43 6.85 -4.03
C ASP A 69 14.71 6.04 -3.73
N PHE A 70 15.49 5.70 -4.76
CA PHE A 70 16.83 5.11 -4.59
C PHE A 70 17.75 6.03 -3.78
N LYS A 71 17.79 7.33 -4.13
CA LYS A 71 18.64 8.30 -3.42
C LYS A 71 18.21 8.41 -1.94
N GLU A 72 16.93 8.41 -1.68
CA GLU A 72 16.40 8.47 -0.32
C GLU A 72 16.68 7.18 0.46
N ALA A 73 16.54 6.00 -0.14
CA ALA A 73 16.92 4.73 0.47
C ALA A 73 18.40 4.69 0.86
N VAL A 74 19.31 5.15 -0.03
CA VAL A 74 20.75 5.27 0.26
C VAL A 74 21.01 6.19 1.46
N ASN A 75 20.30 7.32 1.56
CA ASN A 75 20.44 8.21 2.70
C ASN A 75 19.90 7.57 3.98
N ALA A 76 18.73 6.93 3.90
CA ALA A 76 18.06 6.28 5.02
C ALA A 76 18.93 5.16 5.63
N ILE A 77 19.61 4.36 4.80
CA ILE A 77 20.58 3.35 5.24
C ILE A 77 21.75 3.99 6.00
N LYS A 78 22.38 5.02 5.40
CA LYS A 78 23.53 5.70 6.00
C LYS A 78 23.19 6.38 7.31
N GLU A 79 21.98 6.91 7.42
CA GLU A 79 21.47 7.64 8.58
C GLU A 79 20.72 6.73 9.58
N LYS A 80 20.55 5.44 9.27
CA LYS A 80 19.85 4.43 10.10
C LYS A 80 18.44 4.86 10.49
N ARG A 81 17.66 5.25 9.51
CA ARG A 81 16.26 5.67 9.69
C ARG A 81 15.40 5.11 8.57
N LYS A 82 14.08 5.24 8.74
CA LYS A 82 13.12 5.01 7.66
C LYS A 82 13.29 6.02 6.54
N MET A 83 12.87 5.65 5.34
CA MET A 83 12.75 6.59 4.23
C MET A 83 11.73 7.69 4.55
N ASN A 84 12.06 8.91 4.15
CA ASN A 84 11.04 9.95 4.07
C ASN A 84 10.11 9.62 2.90
N ASN A 85 8.80 9.68 3.16
CA ASN A 85 7.82 9.45 2.11
C ASN A 85 7.87 10.56 1.06
N ARG A 86 8.02 10.18 -0.21
CA ARG A 86 8.04 11.10 -1.35
C ARG A 86 6.74 11.90 -1.50
N TYR A 87 5.61 11.28 -1.17
CA TYR A 87 4.29 11.88 -1.33
C TYR A 87 3.65 12.12 0.03
N SER A 88 3.39 13.38 0.39
CA SER A 88 2.66 13.69 1.63
C SER A 88 1.14 13.54 1.47
N ASN A 89 0.65 13.70 0.25
CA ASN A 89 -0.75 13.58 -0.13
C ASN A 89 -0.96 12.29 -0.95
N PRO A 90 -1.83 11.36 -0.53
CA PRO A 90 -2.01 10.11 -1.24
C PRO A 90 -2.65 10.28 -2.63
N PHE A 91 -3.35 11.39 -2.88
CA PHE A 91 -3.98 11.68 -4.17
C PHE A 91 -3.00 12.13 -5.26
N GLU A 92 -1.76 12.45 -4.89
CA GLU A 92 -0.69 12.85 -5.81
C GLU A 92 0.17 11.67 -6.26
N ILE A 93 -0.02 10.48 -5.68
CA ILE A 93 0.78 9.29 -6.00
C ILE A 93 0.37 8.78 -7.40
N PRO A 94 1.30 8.71 -8.36
CA PRO A 94 0.99 8.23 -9.70
C PRO A 94 0.87 6.70 -9.73
N VAL A 95 0.01 6.16 -10.59
CA VAL A 95 -0.15 4.69 -10.75
C VAL A 95 1.17 3.99 -11.09
N SER A 96 2.02 4.60 -11.91
CA SER A 96 3.36 4.07 -12.21
C SER A 96 4.24 3.88 -10.97
N TYR A 97 4.06 4.68 -9.92
CA TYR A 97 4.75 4.49 -8.65
C TYR A 97 4.17 3.31 -7.89
N LEU A 98 2.84 3.20 -7.84
CA LEU A 98 2.15 2.09 -7.19
C LEU A 98 2.51 0.75 -7.85
N ASP A 99 2.54 0.71 -9.19
CA ASP A 99 2.87 -0.49 -9.96
C ASP A 99 4.34 -0.90 -9.82
N ASN A 100 5.24 0.08 -9.74
CA ASN A 100 6.66 -0.19 -9.57
C ASN A 100 6.96 -0.91 -8.24
N TYR A 101 6.20 -0.59 -7.19
CA TYR A 101 6.40 -1.10 -5.83
C TYR A 101 5.22 -1.97 -5.35
N HIS A 102 4.58 -2.68 -6.29
CA HIS A 102 3.31 -3.35 -6.03
C HIS A 102 3.40 -4.54 -5.07
N THR A 103 4.57 -5.16 -4.87
CA THR A 103 4.66 -6.30 -3.94
C THR A 103 4.61 -5.82 -2.49
N GLY A 104 5.05 -4.58 -2.24
CA GLY A 104 4.96 -3.93 -0.93
C GLY A 104 3.55 -3.87 -0.33
N PHE A 105 2.49 -3.88 -1.15
CA PHE A 105 1.10 -3.94 -0.64
C PHE A 105 0.81 -5.18 0.20
N GLY A 106 1.54 -6.28 0.00
CA GLY A 106 1.41 -7.50 0.78
C GLY A 106 1.86 -7.35 2.24
N PHE A 107 2.65 -6.32 2.55
CA PHE A 107 3.34 -6.18 3.84
C PHE A 107 3.00 -4.89 4.58
N LEU A 108 2.38 -3.92 3.90
CA LEU A 108 1.93 -2.67 4.51
C LEU A 108 1.24 -2.90 5.86
N GLU A 109 1.81 -2.28 6.88
CA GLU A 109 1.16 -2.10 8.18
C GLU A 109 -0.16 -1.30 8.00
N PRO A 110 -1.13 -1.44 8.92
CA PRO A 110 -2.48 -0.87 8.77
C PRO A 110 -2.53 0.63 8.40
N GLN A 111 -1.65 1.44 9.00
CA GLN A 111 -1.54 2.87 8.69
C GLN A 111 -1.03 3.12 7.26
N GLY A 112 -0.08 2.30 6.78
CA GLY A 112 0.40 2.35 5.40
C GLY A 112 -0.68 1.93 4.42
N PHE A 113 -1.42 0.87 4.74
CA PHE A 113 -2.55 0.41 3.93
C PHE A 113 -3.64 1.48 3.81
N LEU A 114 -3.98 2.16 4.92
CA LEU A 114 -4.87 3.33 4.92
C LEU A 114 -4.35 4.45 4.01
N PHE A 115 -3.05 4.74 4.05
CA PHE A 115 -2.45 5.81 3.26
C PHE A 115 -2.49 5.53 1.75
N TYR A 116 -2.15 4.32 1.30
CA TYR A 116 -2.10 4.01 -0.13
C TYR A 116 -3.45 3.63 -0.75
N THR A 117 -4.45 3.23 0.05
CA THR A 117 -5.81 2.89 -0.43
C THR A 117 -6.47 4.00 -1.27
N PRO A 118 -6.54 5.28 -0.85
CA PRO A 118 -7.12 6.34 -1.68
C PRO A 118 -6.36 6.61 -2.99
N ALA A 119 -5.06 6.29 -3.07
CA ALA A 119 -4.30 6.40 -4.32
C ALA A 119 -4.76 5.38 -5.35
N ILE A 120 -5.01 4.13 -4.93
CA ILE A 120 -5.57 3.06 -5.77
C ILE A 120 -6.97 3.46 -6.24
N MET A 121 -7.84 3.84 -5.30
CA MET A 121 -9.22 4.21 -5.64
C MET A 121 -9.27 5.40 -6.61
N SER A 122 -8.45 6.45 -6.36
CA SER A 122 -8.36 7.61 -7.23
C SER A 122 -7.85 7.25 -8.63
N SER A 123 -6.88 6.33 -8.72
CA SER A 123 -6.34 5.88 -10.01
C SER A 123 -7.39 5.14 -10.84
N VAL A 124 -8.13 4.22 -10.24
CA VAL A 124 -9.22 3.48 -10.91
C VAL A 124 -10.36 4.40 -11.36
N LEU A 125 -10.71 5.41 -10.57
CA LEU A 125 -11.76 6.37 -10.94
C LEU A 125 -11.32 7.34 -12.05
N LYS A 126 -10.01 7.56 -12.23
CA LYS A 126 -9.46 8.35 -13.34
C LYS A 126 -9.35 7.52 -14.62
N ASP A 127 -8.96 6.25 -14.48
CA ASP A 127 -8.76 5.32 -15.59
C ASP A 127 -9.09 3.90 -15.14
N THR A 128 -10.12 3.31 -15.74
CA THR A 128 -10.58 1.95 -15.39
C THR A 128 -9.62 0.86 -15.85
N GLU A 129 -8.69 1.14 -16.77
CA GLU A 129 -7.65 0.17 -17.17
C GLU A 129 -6.74 -0.22 -15.99
N VAL A 130 -6.67 0.62 -14.95
CA VAL A 130 -5.96 0.34 -13.70
C VAL A 130 -6.48 -0.92 -12.99
N LEU A 131 -7.71 -1.37 -13.25
CA LEU A 131 -8.21 -2.66 -12.74
C LEU A 131 -7.37 -3.87 -13.20
N SER A 132 -6.60 -3.72 -14.28
CA SER A 132 -5.66 -4.74 -14.75
C SER A 132 -4.20 -4.48 -14.32
N SER A 133 -3.96 -3.48 -13.47
CA SER A 133 -2.61 -3.12 -13.01
C SER A 133 -2.10 -4.03 -11.88
N PRO A 134 -0.77 -4.26 -11.78
CA PRO A 134 -0.18 -5.00 -10.68
C PRO A 134 -0.52 -4.43 -9.30
N SER A 135 -0.51 -3.10 -9.16
CA SER A 135 -0.82 -2.45 -7.88
C SER A 135 -2.25 -2.68 -7.42
N PHE A 136 -3.22 -2.59 -8.34
CA PHE A 136 -4.61 -2.92 -8.02
C PHE A 136 -4.74 -4.38 -7.57
N PHE A 137 -4.14 -5.32 -8.30
CA PHE A 137 -4.22 -6.73 -7.94
C PHE A 137 -3.59 -7.03 -6.57
N SER A 138 -2.42 -6.48 -6.26
CA SER A 138 -1.78 -6.67 -4.95
C SER A 138 -2.61 -6.08 -3.82
N TRP A 139 -3.10 -4.84 -3.98
CA TRP A 139 -3.97 -4.18 -2.99
C TRP A 139 -5.28 -4.95 -2.78
N PHE A 140 -5.91 -5.38 -3.87
CA PHE A 140 -7.17 -6.10 -3.85
C PHE A 140 -7.02 -7.50 -3.25
N TYR A 141 -5.97 -8.23 -3.63
CA TYR A 141 -5.64 -9.53 -3.07
C TYR A 141 -5.46 -9.45 -1.54
N ARG A 142 -4.81 -8.38 -1.05
CA ARG A 142 -4.63 -8.16 0.38
C ARG A 142 -5.95 -8.02 1.14
N LEU A 143 -6.98 -7.39 0.58
CA LEU A 143 -8.31 -7.33 1.19
C LEU A 143 -9.03 -8.68 1.11
N ARG A 144 -8.89 -9.35 -0.03
CA ARG A 144 -9.54 -10.63 -0.33
C ARG A 144 -9.04 -11.76 0.55
N SER A 145 -7.74 -11.79 0.86
CA SER A 145 -7.12 -12.93 1.57
C SER A 145 -7.42 -12.97 3.07
N LEU A 146 -7.90 -11.87 3.68
CA LEU A 146 -8.09 -11.76 5.13
C LEU A 146 -9.50 -12.22 5.55
N ASN A 147 -9.71 -13.53 5.55
CA ASN A 147 -11.03 -14.14 5.74
C ASN A 147 -11.40 -14.41 7.22
N THR A 148 -10.60 -13.92 8.17
CA THR A 148 -10.90 -14.00 9.60
C THR A 148 -11.10 -12.61 10.20
N PHE A 149 -11.94 -12.51 11.24
CA PHE A 149 -12.19 -11.26 11.97
C PHE A 149 -10.90 -10.62 12.48
N GLU A 150 -9.97 -11.42 13.02
CA GLU A 150 -8.70 -10.93 13.58
C GLU A 150 -7.84 -10.25 12.50
N GLU A 151 -7.69 -10.91 11.35
CA GLU A 151 -6.87 -10.41 10.25
C GLU A 151 -7.45 -9.13 9.62
N ILE A 152 -8.75 -9.12 9.30
CA ILE A 152 -9.38 -7.94 8.70
C ILE A 152 -9.46 -6.78 9.70
N SER A 153 -9.70 -7.07 10.98
CA SER A 153 -9.71 -6.06 12.04
C SER A 153 -8.34 -5.45 12.21
N LYS A 154 -7.27 -6.25 12.13
CA LYS A 154 -5.91 -5.75 12.20
C LYS A 154 -5.60 -4.83 11.02
N LEU A 155 -5.87 -5.25 9.78
CA LEU A 155 -5.57 -4.44 8.59
C LEU A 155 -6.32 -3.11 8.58
N LEU A 156 -7.60 -3.12 8.96
CA LEU A 156 -8.47 -1.95 8.88
C LEU A 156 -8.57 -1.16 10.20
N ASN A 157 -7.73 -1.46 11.20
CA ASN A 157 -7.83 -0.82 12.53
C ASN A 157 -7.62 0.72 12.51
N CYS A 158 -6.92 1.23 11.51
CA CYS A 158 -6.68 2.66 11.33
C CYS A 158 -7.82 3.37 10.57
N PHE A 159 -8.72 2.61 9.92
CA PHE A 159 -9.82 3.18 9.14
C PHE A 159 -10.95 3.63 10.07
N THR A 160 -11.53 4.79 9.79
CA THR A 160 -12.80 5.18 10.40
C THR A 160 -13.95 4.38 9.78
N LYS A 161 -15.10 4.31 10.48
CA LYS A 161 -16.30 3.69 9.91
C LYS A 161 -16.69 4.33 8.57
N ALA A 162 -16.60 5.65 8.44
CA ALA A 162 -16.91 6.35 7.20
C ALA A 162 -15.96 5.96 6.05
N GLN A 163 -14.66 5.84 6.32
CA GLN A 163 -13.68 5.36 5.34
C GLN A 163 -13.94 3.92 4.91
N ILE A 164 -14.38 3.05 5.83
CA ILE A 164 -14.78 1.66 5.50
C ILE A 164 -16.02 1.64 4.60
N GLU A 165 -17.03 2.47 4.89
CA GLU A 165 -18.21 2.55 4.02
C GLU A 165 -17.84 3.04 2.61
N VAL A 166 -16.98 4.05 2.49
CA VAL A 166 -16.47 4.51 1.19
C VAL A 166 -15.67 3.41 0.46
N LEU A 167 -14.88 2.60 1.18
CA LEU A 167 -14.18 1.46 0.62
C LEU A 167 -15.17 0.40 0.07
N LYS A 168 -16.23 0.07 0.81
CA LYS A 168 -17.28 -0.85 0.34
C LYS A 168 -17.96 -0.33 -0.92
N ASP A 169 -18.31 0.95 -0.92
CA ASP A 169 -18.92 1.66 -2.05
C ASP A 169 -18.02 1.65 -3.30
N PHE A 170 -16.70 1.80 -3.11
CA PHE A 170 -15.72 1.64 -4.18
C PHE A 170 -15.63 0.21 -4.70
N LEU A 171 -15.58 -0.80 -3.83
CA LEU A 171 -15.56 -2.21 -4.24
C LEU A 171 -16.82 -2.59 -5.03
N LEU A 172 -17.99 -2.13 -4.60
CA LEU A 172 -19.25 -2.30 -5.35
C LEU A 172 -19.20 -1.60 -6.72
N PHE A 173 -18.60 -0.42 -6.80
CA PHE A 173 -18.37 0.24 -8.08
C PHE A 173 -17.49 -0.62 -9.02
N THR A 174 -16.38 -1.18 -8.53
CA THR A 174 -15.51 -2.03 -9.36
C THR A 174 -16.19 -3.33 -9.84
N SER A 175 -17.06 -3.92 -9.01
CA SER A 175 -17.87 -5.10 -9.39
C SER A 175 -18.84 -4.82 -10.55
N ASN A 176 -19.34 -3.59 -10.65
CA ASN A 176 -20.20 -3.18 -11.76
C ASN A 176 -19.43 -2.93 -13.07
N LEU A 177 -18.11 -2.78 -13.01
CA LEU A 177 -17.26 -2.54 -14.19
C LEU A 177 -16.75 -3.84 -14.83
N SER A 178 -16.54 -4.90 -14.04
CA SER A 178 -16.01 -6.17 -14.53
C SER A 178 -16.69 -7.35 -13.84
N LEU A 179 -17.31 -8.23 -14.65
CA LEU A 179 -17.92 -9.47 -14.16
C LEU A 179 -16.87 -10.39 -13.51
N GLU A 180 -15.63 -10.37 -14.01
CA GLU A 180 -14.52 -11.17 -13.48
C GLU A 180 -14.13 -10.74 -12.05
N MET A 181 -14.32 -9.46 -11.73
CA MET A 181 -14.03 -8.95 -10.39
C MET A 181 -15.13 -9.26 -9.37
N LYS A 182 -16.32 -9.65 -9.83
CA LYS A 182 -17.51 -9.76 -8.97
C LYS A 182 -17.31 -10.72 -7.80
N GLU A 183 -16.83 -11.94 -8.06
CA GLU A 183 -16.60 -12.94 -7.01
C GLU A 183 -15.56 -12.47 -5.99
N GLY A 184 -14.44 -11.90 -6.45
CA GLY A 184 -13.43 -11.36 -5.56
C GLY A 184 -13.92 -10.17 -4.73
N VAL A 185 -14.81 -9.33 -5.31
CA VAL A 185 -15.42 -8.22 -4.58
C VAL A 185 -16.36 -8.74 -3.52
N ASP A 186 -17.19 -9.73 -3.82
CA ASP A 186 -18.10 -10.35 -2.87
C ASP A 186 -17.32 -10.95 -1.68
N GLU A 187 -16.18 -11.60 -1.93
CA GLU A 187 -15.25 -12.05 -0.89
C GLU A 187 -14.72 -10.90 -0.03
N CYS A 188 -14.23 -9.81 -0.63
CA CYS A 188 -13.75 -8.64 0.11
C CYS A 188 -14.85 -8.03 1.00
N LEU A 189 -16.07 -7.89 0.47
CA LEU A 189 -17.21 -7.35 1.20
C LEU A 189 -17.61 -8.26 2.35
N ASN A 190 -17.60 -9.59 2.15
CA ASN A 190 -17.84 -10.56 3.20
C ASN A 190 -16.78 -10.47 4.31
N ASN A 191 -15.50 -10.35 3.96
CA ASN A 191 -14.43 -10.16 4.94
C ASN A 191 -14.65 -8.89 5.77
N ILE A 192 -14.94 -7.76 5.11
CA ILE A 192 -15.22 -6.48 5.80
C ILE A 192 -16.48 -6.59 6.68
N SER A 193 -17.49 -7.38 6.28
CA SER A 193 -18.72 -7.56 7.05
C SER A 193 -18.49 -8.23 8.42
N LEU A 194 -17.40 -8.99 8.58
CA LEU A 194 -17.02 -9.60 9.86
C LEU A 194 -16.84 -8.56 10.97
N LEU A 195 -16.55 -7.30 10.61
CA LEU A 195 -16.35 -6.22 11.58
C LEU A 195 -17.65 -5.75 12.26
N GLY A 196 -18.83 -6.09 11.72
CA GLY A 196 -20.11 -5.91 12.40
C GLY A 196 -20.67 -4.48 12.47
N PHE A 197 -20.30 -3.59 11.53
CA PHE A 197 -20.77 -2.20 11.48
C PHE A 197 -21.80 -1.92 10.39
#